data_AF-Q3SS50-F1
#
_entry.id   AF-Q3SS50-F1
#
_cell.length_a   1.000
_cell.length_b   1.000
_cell.length_c   1.000
_cell.angle_alpha   90.00
_cell.angle_beta   90.00
_cell.angle_gamma   90.00
#
_symmetry.space_group_name_H-M   'P 1'
#
loop_
_entity.id
_entity.type
_entity.pdbx_description
1 polymer ?
#
loop_
_entity_poly.entity_id
_entity_poly.type
_entity_poly.pdbx_seq_one_letter_code
_entity_poly.pdbx_strand_id
1 'polypeptide(L)' 'MMQITRIEPAAPDRPGSPTLIALFDVETPNAVLRNCKLLESGTGECFVLAPAGLKFWSDSALRDEICEAALDALDEIEP' A
#
# COMPACT_ATOMS: atom_id res chain seq x y z
N MET A 1 -12.27 -2.82 12.22
CA MET A 1 -11.47 -1.61 11.99
C MET A 1 -10.28 -2.01 11.13
N MET A 2 -9.90 -1.21 10.14
CA MET A 2 -8.70 -1.44 9.33
C MET A 2 -7.54 -0.63 9.90
N GLN A 3 -6.34 -1.18 9.96
CA GLN A 3 -5.17 -0.52 10.54
C GLN A 3 -3.87 -0.92 9.82
N ILE A 4 -3.04 0.06 9.47
CA ILE A 4 -1.65 -0.18 9.06
C ILE A 4 -0.83 -0.52 10.31
N THR A 5 -0.24 -1.71 10.34
CA THR A 5 0.48 -2.25 11.51
C THR A 5 1.99 -2.10 11.40
N ARG A 6 2.49 -1.97 10.17
CA ARG A 6 3.89 -1.72 9.84
C ARG A 6 3.92 -0.98 8.51
N ILE A 7 4.80 0.00 8.39
CA ILE A 7 5.09 0.65 7.12
C ILE A 7 6.58 0.99 7.05
N GLU A 8 7.18 0.74 5.91
CA GLU A 8 8.59 0.97 5.61
C GLU A 8 8.70 1.74 4.30
N PRO A 9 9.17 3.00 4.32
CA PRO A 9 9.39 3.75 3.10
C PRO A 9 10.48 3.07 2.25
N ALA A 10 10.22 2.97 0.96
CA ALA A 10 11.15 2.48 -0.04
C ALA A 10 11.75 3.66 -0.79
N ALA A 11 13.03 3.54 -1.15
CA ALA A 11 13.68 4.56 -1.96
C ALA A 11 13.10 4.53 -3.39
N PRO A 12 12.88 5.69 -4.03
CA PRO A 12 12.36 5.74 -5.39
C PRO A 12 13.36 5.14 -6.38
N ASP A 13 13.05 3.94 -6.87
CA ASP A 13 13.90 3.17 -7.77
C ASP A 13 13.50 3.47 -9.24
N ARG A 14 14.14 4.50 -9.80
CA ARG A 14 14.18 4.92 -11.22
C ARG A 14 12.91 5.45 -11.91
N PRO A 15 13.07 6.44 -12.83
CA PRO A 15 12.00 6.88 -13.72
C PRO A 15 11.70 5.85 -14.83
N GLY A 16 10.42 5.56 -15.06
CA GLY A 16 9.94 4.73 -16.20
C GLY A 16 9.26 3.41 -15.83
N SER A 17 9.16 3.07 -14.55
CA SER A 17 8.38 1.96 -14.01
C SER A 17 7.61 2.42 -12.77
N PRO A 18 6.51 1.74 -12.39
CA PRO A 18 5.85 2.05 -11.13
C PRO A 18 6.85 1.99 -9.98
N THR A 19 7.05 3.11 -9.31
CA THR A 19 8.06 3.28 -8.28
C THR A 19 7.51 2.74 -6.97
N LEU A 20 8.21 1.80 -6.34
CA LEU A 20 7.83 1.33 -5.01
C LEU A 20 8.07 2.46 -4.01
N ILE A 21 7.00 2.94 -3.38
CA ILE A 21 7.03 4.02 -2.38
C ILE A 21 7.16 3.45 -0.97
N ALA A 22 6.44 2.37 -0.67
CA ALA A 22 6.48 1.76 0.66
C ALA A 22 6.10 0.28 0.64
N LEU A 23 6.61 -0.45 1.63
CA LEU A 23 6.15 -1.78 2.02
C LEU A 23 5.37 -1.66 3.32
N PHE A 24 4.20 -2.29 3.39
CA PHE A 24 3.36 -2.19 4.58
C PHE A 24 2.59 -3.47 4.87
N ASP A 25 2.19 -3.62 6.13
CA ASP A 25 1.29 -4.68 6.59
C ASP A 25 0.00 -4.02 7.07
N VAL A 26 -1.14 -4.53 6.62
CA VAL A 26 -2.47 -4.02 7.00
C VAL A 26 -3.30 -5.12 7.65
N GLU A 27 -3.87 -4.81 8.81
CA GLU A 27 -4.88 -5.63 9.45
C GLU A 27 -6.26 -5.13 9.06
N THR A 28 -7.05 -6.02 8.45
CA THR A 28 -8.46 -5.79 8.12
C THR A 28 -9.32 -6.66 9.04
N PRO A 29 -10.64 -6.39 9.18
CA PRO A 29 -11.52 -7.21 10.00
C PRO A 29 -11.53 -8.70 9.64
N ASN A 30 -11.20 -9.04 8.38
CA ASN A 30 -11.33 -10.38 7.84
C ASN A 30 -9.97 -11.09 7.65
N ALA A 31 -8.86 -10.35 7.61
CA ALA A 31 -7.53 -10.88 7.33
C ALA A 31 -6.41 -9.89 7.67
N VAL A 32 -5.22 -10.41 7.93
CA VAL A 32 -3.97 -9.65 7.95
C VAL A 32 -3.26 -9.82 6.62
N LEU A 33 -3.00 -8.72 5.93
CA LEU A 33 -2.25 -8.69 4.67
C LEU A 33 -0.83 -8.23 4.96
N ARG A 34 0.15 -9.07 4.61
CA ARG A 34 1.56 -8.79 4.85
C ARG A 34 2.32 -8.53 3.55
N ASN A 35 3.33 -7.68 3.59
CA ASN A 35 4.14 -7.30 2.45
C ASN A 35 3.30 -6.68 1.30
N CYS A 36 2.30 -5.88 1.64
CA CYS A 36 1.63 -5.05 0.66
C CYS A 36 2.60 -3.99 0.14
N LYS A 37 2.42 -3.60 -1.12
CA LYS A 37 3.28 -2.62 -1.80
C LYS A 37 2.45 -1.41 -2.17
N LEU A 38 2.93 -0.23 -1.77
CA LEU A 38 2.43 1.05 -2.25
C LEU A 38 3.32 1.51 -3.41
N LEU A 39 2.74 1.79 -4.56
CA LEU A 39 3.44 2.10 -5.81
C LEU A 39 2.93 3.41 -6.40
N GLU A 40 3.84 4.21 -6.96
CA GLU A 40 3.51 5.38 -7.77
C GLU A 40 3.62 5.02 -9.26
N SER A 41 2.63 5.37 -10.06
CA SER A 41 2.62 5.11 -11.51
C SER A 41 3.53 6.03 -12.34
N GLY A 42 4.15 7.06 -11.75
CA GLY A 42 4.95 8.07 -12.46
C GLY A 42 4.12 9.21 -13.07
N THR A 43 2.79 9.14 -13.05
CA THR A 43 1.87 10.25 -13.35
C THR A 43 1.37 10.96 -12.09
N GLY A 44 1.87 10.55 -10.91
CA GLY A 44 1.42 11.00 -9.60
C GLY A 44 0.27 10.17 -9.02
N GLU A 45 -0.22 9.14 -9.72
CA GLU A 45 -1.25 8.24 -9.18
C GLU A 45 -0.60 7.11 -8.35
N CYS A 46 -1.03 6.97 -7.10
CA CYS A 46 -0.60 5.91 -6.20
C CYS A 46 -1.60 4.74 -6.21
N PHE A 47 -1.09 3.52 -6.09
CA PHE A 47 -1.91 2.32 -6.00
C PHE A 47 -1.24 1.24 -5.16
N VAL A 48 -2.05 0.32 -4.66
CA VAL A 48 -1.57 -0.79 -3.81
C VAL A 48 -1.57 -2.12 -4.56
N LEU A 49 -0.55 -2.93 -4.29
CA LEU A 49 -0.51 -4.35 -4.66
C LEU A 49 -0.47 -5.22 -3.42
N ALA A 50 -1.45 -6.10 -3.29
CA ALA A 50 -1.46 -7.14 -2.27
C ALA A 50 -0.53 -8.31 -2.61
N PRO A 51 -0.16 -9.13 -1.61
CA PRO A 51 0.52 -10.38 -1.86
C PRO A 51 -0.35 -11.35 -2.69
N ALA A 52 0.30 -12.27 -3.39
CA ALA A 52 -0.38 -13.24 -4.25
C ALA A 52 -1.33 -14.16 -3.46
N GLY A 53 -2.49 -14.47 -4.03
CA GLY A 53 -3.43 -15.47 -3.49
C GLY A 53 -4.65 -14.91 -2.74
N LEU A 54 -4.84 -13.59 -2.73
CA LEU A 54 -5.97 -12.95 -2.05
C LEU A 54 -7.20 -12.85 -2.96
N LYS A 55 -8.18 -13.72 -2.74
CA LYS A 55 -9.44 -13.76 -3.51
C LYS A 55 -10.31 -12.51 -3.35
N PHE A 56 -10.18 -11.81 -2.24
CA PHE A 56 -10.97 -10.60 -1.94
C PHE A 56 -10.30 -9.30 -2.44
N TRP A 57 -9.11 -9.38 -3.05
CA TRP A 57 -8.42 -8.24 -3.63
C TRP A 57 -9.08 -7.69 -4.91
N SER A 58 -10.10 -8.36 -5.44
CA SER A 58 -10.89 -7.85 -6.57
C SER A 58 -11.82 -6.71 -6.17
N ASP A 59 -12.09 -6.50 -4.89
CA ASP A 59 -12.91 -5.38 -4.41
C ASP A 59 -12.15 -4.07 -4.61
N SER A 60 -12.70 -3.15 -5.42
CA SER A 60 -12.05 -1.87 -5.71
C SER A 60 -12.09 -0.93 -4.51
N ALA A 61 -13.21 -0.88 -3.78
CA ALA A 61 -13.37 0.05 -2.67
C ALA A 61 -12.38 -0.25 -1.54
N LEU A 62 -12.21 -1.53 -1.20
CA LEU A 62 -11.24 -1.93 -0.17
C LEU A 62 -9.79 -1.60 -0.57
N ARG A 63 -9.45 -1.67 -1.86
CA ARG A 63 -8.10 -1.32 -2.33
C ARG A 63 -7.83 0.17 -2.20
N ASP A 64 -8.81 0.99 -2.55
CA ASP A 64 -8.71 2.44 -2.44
C ASP A 64 -8.59 2.85 -0.98
N GLU A 65 -9.42 2.29 -0.09
CA GLU A 65 -9.32 2.51 1.37
C GLU A 65 -7.94 2.11 1.92
N ILE A 66 -7.40 0.95 1.51
CA ILE A 66 -6.06 0.50 1.93
C ILE A 66 -4.98 1.43 1.40
N CYS A 67 -5.14 1.95 0.18
CA CYS A 67 -4.19 2.89 -0.43
C CYS A 67 -4.16 4.21 0.33
N GLU A 68 -5.32 4.78 0.64
CA GLU A 68 -5.43 6.00 1.44
C GLU A 68 -4.81 5.81 2.82
N ALA A 69 -5.16 4.73 3.53
CA ALA A 69 -4.60 4.45 4.85
C ALA A 69 -3.08 4.24 4.82
N ALA A 70 -2.53 3.66 3.75
CA ALA A 70 -1.09 3.47 3.59
C ALA A 70 -0.38 4.80 3.29
N LEU A 71 -1.01 5.72 2.56
CA LEU A 71 -0.48 7.07 2.31
C LEU A 71 -0.50 7.91 3.58
N ASP A 72 -1.63 7.92 4.30
CA ASP A 72 -1.73 8.64 5.59
C ASP A 72 -0.68 8.13 6.58
N ALA A 73 -0.54 6.80 6.71
CA ALA A 73 0.46 6.20 7.57
C ALA A 73 1.89 6.51 7.12
N LEU A 74 2.13 6.76 5.82
CA LEU A 74 3.43 7.13 5.27
C LEU A 74 3.79 8.59 5.56
N ASP A 75 2.80 9.47 5.49
CA ASP A 75 2.95 10.89 5.85
C ASP A 75 3.20 11.05 7.36
N GLU A 76 2.58 10.21 8.21
CA GLU A 76 2.84 10.21 9.66
C GLU A 76 4.28 9.80 10.05
N ILE A 77 5.00 9.07 9.18
CA ILE A 77 6.40 8.70 9.39
C ILE A 77 7.41 9.74 8.86
N GLU A 78 6.95 10.93 8.43
CA GLU A 78 7.84 12.05 8.10
C GLU A 78 8.79 12.39 9.28
N PRO A 79 10.12 12.39 9.08
CA PRO A 79 11.12 12.79 10.08
C PRO A 79 11.29 14.31 10.24
#